data_AF-A0A7C3AME5-F1
#
_entry.id   AF-A0A7C3AME5-F1
#
_cell.length_a   1.000
_cell.length_b   1.000
_cell.length_c   1.000
_cell.angle_alpha   90.00
_cell.angle_beta   90.00
_cell.angle_gamma   90.00
#
_symmetry.space_group_name_H-M   'P 1'
#
loop_
_entity.id
_entity.type
_entity.pdbx_description
1 polymer ?
#
loop_
_entity_poly.entity_id
_entity_poly.type
_entity_poly.pdbx_seq_one_letter_code
_entity_poly.pdbx_strand_id
1 'polypeptide(L)'
;MSKHAIAMCDILGFSDLVQEKPLDSVVQDHLGWLRKAAHHSVHKGEFPSELPSLRALRDQSHLGIAWFSDTILIYTLEDTDENVRALTSSLGWLLFETMLEVDTRLRCGVSYGEAFIDAENSIYVGQPLIEAHRLEQSQEWSGGALTREVVEHLPADVRAGKYRDWFLVPYSVPLKDGKTLETLAVNWTIGAHRDLELPWSQTHATPPKEEWENEKRRDICEKWQNTKLFHERVCKFCRH
;
A
#
# COMPACT_ATOMS: atom_id res chain seq x y z
N MET A 1 2.26 -12.45 24.37
CA MET A 1 2.42 -12.04 22.96
C MET A 1 1.03 -11.72 22.45
N SER A 2 0.89 -10.66 21.67
CA SER A 2 -0.41 -10.17 21.18
C SER A 2 -0.53 -10.46 19.69
N LYS A 3 -1.76 -10.56 19.20
CA LYS A 3 -2.02 -10.69 17.77
C LYS A 3 -2.17 -9.32 17.13
N HIS A 4 -1.65 -9.19 15.91
CA HIS A 4 -1.64 -7.95 15.17
C HIS A 4 -1.95 -8.24 13.70
N ALA A 5 -2.77 -7.40 13.06
CA ALA A 5 -2.72 -7.25 11.61
C ALA A 5 -1.57 -6.31 11.26
N ILE A 6 -0.75 -6.69 10.29
CA ILE A 6 0.50 -6.03 9.95
C ILE A 6 0.59 -5.86 8.45
N ALA A 7 0.89 -4.65 8.01
CA ALA A 7 1.19 -4.29 6.65
C ALA A 7 2.66 -3.93 6.49
N MET A 8 3.32 -4.55 5.52
CA MET A 8 4.62 -4.16 5.00
C MET A 8 4.40 -3.46 3.67
N CYS A 9 4.82 -2.20 3.56
CA CYS A 9 4.70 -1.40 2.35
C CYS A 9 6.08 -0.90 1.91
N ASP A 10 6.37 -0.98 0.61
CA ASP A 10 7.69 -0.68 0.05
C ASP A 10 7.55 0.14 -1.24
N ILE A 11 8.44 1.12 -1.46
CA ILE A 11 8.45 1.92 -2.70
C ILE A 11 9.01 1.08 -3.85
N LEU A 12 8.24 0.97 -4.93
CA LEU A 12 8.70 0.32 -6.15
C LEU A 12 9.81 1.13 -6.82
N GLY A 13 10.97 0.51 -7.06
CA GLY A 13 12.08 1.13 -7.79
C GLY A 13 12.94 2.09 -6.97
N PHE A 14 12.84 2.08 -5.64
CA PHE A 14 13.56 3.02 -4.79
C PHE A 14 15.09 2.96 -4.93
N SER A 15 15.65 1.77 -5.13
CA SER A 15 17.11 1.62 -5.36
C SER A 15 17.56 2.38 -6.60
N ASP A 16 16.79 2.33 -7.70
CA ASP A 16 17.10 3.07 -8.92
C ASP A 16 16.92 4.58 -8.69
N LEU A 17 15.87 4.97 -7.96
CA LEU A 17 15.61 6.35 -7.57
C LEU A 17 16.81 6.98 -6.81
N VAL A 18 17.38 6.24 -5.84
CA VAL A 18 18.55 6.68 -5.06
C VAL A 18 19.81 6.74 -5.91
N GLN A 19 19.96 5.86 -6.90
CA GLN A 19 21.13 5.84 -7.79
C GLN A 19 21.09 6.97 -8.84
N GLU A 20 19.89 7.33 -9.30
CA GLU A 20 19.70 8.25 -10.41
C GLU A 20 19.50 9.71 -9.97
N LYS A 21 18.94 9.93 -8.78
CA LYS A 21 18.60 11.28 -8.29
C LYS A 21 19.53 11.77 -7.18
N PRO A 22 19.71 13.09 -7.02
CA PRO A 22 20.39 13.65 -5.87
C PRO A 22 19.71 13.25 -4.56
N LEU A 23 20.50 12.81 -3.57
CA LEU A 23 20.00 12.31 -2.29
C LEU A 23 19.05 13.30 -1.59
N ASP A 24 19.36 14.60 -1.64
CA ASP A 24 18.51 15.62 -1.01
C ASP A 24 17.11 15.68 -1.64
N SER A 25 16.99 15.48 -2.96
CA SER A 25 15.69 15.41 -3.64
C SER A 25 14.93 14.14 -3.26
N VAL A 26 15.64 13.00 -3.13
CA VAL A 26 15.02 11.76 -2.62
C VAL A 26 14.43 11.94 -1.23
N VAL A 27 15.17 12.59 -0.33
CA VAL A 27 14.74 12.82 1.04
C VAL A 27 13.61 13.86 1.14
N GLN A 28 13.74 14.99 0.45
CA GLN A 28 12.81 16.11 0.59
C GLN A 28 11.53 15.92 -0.23
N ASP A 29 11.65 15.42 -1.46
CA ASP A 29 10.54 15.36 -2.39
C ASP A 29 9.81 14.01 -2.28
N HIS A 30 10.53 12.90 -2.48
CA HIS A 30 9.92 11.56 -2.57
C HIS A 30 9.56 10.99 -1.20
N LEU A 31 10.53 10.87 -0.29
CA LEU A 31 10.24 10.45 1.09
C LEU A 31 9.44 11.51 1.84
N GLY A 32 9.57 12.79 1.46
CA GLY A 32 8.74 13.86 1.98
C GLY A 32 7.27 13.70 1.62
N TRP A 33 6.96 13.43 0.34
CA TRP A 33 5.61 13.11 -0.11
C TRP A 33 5.06 11.87 0.59
N LEU A 34 5.82 10.78 0.60
CA LEU A 34 5.42 9.54 1.27
C LEU A 34 5.11 9.79 2.75
N ARG A 35 5.84 10.69 3.42
CA ARG A 35 5.62 11.01 4.84
C ARG A 35 4.35 11.81 5.07
N LYS A 36 4.04 12.75 4.17
CA LYS A 36 2.75 13.45 4.18
C LYS A 36 1.60 12.48 3.92
N ALA A 37 1.76 11.60 2.94
CA ALA A 37 0.75 10.61 2.59
C ALA A 37 0.51 9.60 3.73
N ALA A 38 1.58 9.08 4.33
CA ALA A 38 1.49 8.20 5.50
C ALA A 38 0.74 8.89 6.65
N HIS A 39 1.08 10.14 6.97
CA HIS A 39 0.38 10.91 7.99
C HIS A 39 -1.11 11.11 7.67
N HIS A 40 -1.44 11.57 6.47
CA HIS A 40 -2.83 11.80 6.06
C HIS A 40 -3.63 10.49 6.05
N SER A 41 -3.04 9.40 5.58
CA SER A 41 -3.73 8.11 5.50
C SER A 41 -4.17 7.53 6.85
N VAL A 42 -3.42 7.79 7.93
CA VAL A 42 -3.75 7.31 9.28
C VAL A 42 -4.61 8.28 10.08
N HIS A 43 -4.45 9.59 9.89
CA HIS A 43 -5.23 10.60 10.62
C HIS A 43 -6.51 11.03 9.90
N LYS A 44 -6.55 10.91 8.57
CA LYS A 44 -7.69 11.25 7.69
C LYS A 44 -8.20 12.69 7.89
N GLY A 45 -7.28 13.60 8.21
CA GLY A 45 -7.54 15.03 8.37
C GLY A 45 -7.25 15.81 7.07
N GLU A 46 -6.79 17.05 7.19
CA GLU A 46 -6.30 17.80 6.02
C GLU A 46 -4.92 17.27 5.56
N PHE A 47 -4.64 17.31 4.26
CA PHE A 47 -3.35 16.92 3.73
C PHE A 47 -2.25 17.88 4.23
N PRO A 48 -1.14 17.39 4.82
CA PRO A 48 -0.16 18.26 5.47
C PRO A 48 0.53 19.24 4.51
N SER A 49 0.47 20.54 4.83
CA SER A 49 1.26 21.58 4.16
C SER A 49 2.75 21.45 4.49
N GLU A 50 3.06 21.17 5.75
CA GLU A 50 4.42 20.94 6.25
C GLU A 50 4.75 19.45 6.36
N LEU A 51 6.04 19.14 6.49
CA LEU A 51 6.51 17.77 6.65
C LEU A 51 6.29 17.27 8.09
N PRO A 52 5.45 16.25 8.31
CA PRO A 52 5.15 15.80 9.66
C PRO A 52 6.34 15.06 10.30
N SER A 53 6.48 15.17 11.62
CA SER A 53 7.49 14.41 12.37
C SER A 53 7.08 12.93 12.50
N LEU A 54 8.04 12.03 12.72
CA LEU A 54 7.72 10.62 13.02
C LEU A 54 6.84 10.46 14.27
N ARG A 55 6.97 11.38 15.24
CA ARG A 55 6.08 11.40 16.41
C ARG A 55 4.65 11.70 16.01
N ALA A 56 4.44 12.67 15.11
CA ALA A 56 3.10 12.99 14.61
C ALA A 56 2.49 11.82 13.83
N LEU A 57 3.28 11.07 13.04
CA LEU A 57 2.80 9.84 12.38
C LEU A 57 2.30 8.78 13.37
N ARG A 58 2.91 8.71 14.55
CA ARG A 58 2.59 7.73 15.60
C ARG A 58 1.46 8.18 16.53
N ASP A 59 0.98 9.42 16.42
CA ASP A 59 0.02 10.01 17.35
C ASP A 59 -1.44 9.67 17.00
N GLN A 60 -1.77 8.37 17.02
CA GLN A 60 -3.15 7.90 16.91
C GLN A 60 -3.39 6.59 17.67
N SER A 61 -4.66 6.25 17.91
CA SER A 61 -5.09 5.23 18.88
C SER A 61 -5.30 3.82 18.32
N HIS A 62 -5.27 3.62 17.00
CA HIS A 62 -5.66 2.35 16.38
C HIS A 62 -4.48 1.57 15.79
N LEU A 63 -3.47 2.28 15.30
CA LEU A 63 -2.36 1.75 14.52
C LEU A 63 -1.01 2.08 15.18
N GLY A 64 0.04 1.40 14.79
CA GLY A 64 1.41 1.83 15.02
C GLY A 64 2.14 1.91 13.69
N ILE A 65 3.14 2.78 13.62
CA ILE A 65 3.94 3.00 12.42
C ILE A 65 5.43 2.92 12.76
N ALA A 66 6.14 2.09 12.01
CA ALA A 66 7.59 2.12 11.91
C ALA A 66 8.00 2.45 10.48
N TRP A 67 9.11 3.16 10.33
CA TRP A 67 9.64 3.58 9.04
C TRP A 67 11.12 3.26 9.01
N PHE A 68 11.56 2.58 7.95
CA PHE A 68 12.98 2.36 7.68
C PHE A 68 13.26 2.48 6.17
N SER A 69 14.13 3.40 5.77
CA SER A 69 14.44 3.66 4.34
C SER A 69 13.17 4.01 3.54
N ASP A 70 12.76 3.13 2.63
CA ASP A 70 11.61 3.15 1.74
C ASP A 70 10.48 2.23 2.19
N THR A 71 10.71 1.49 3.28
CA THR A 71 9.75 0.56 3.85
C THR A 71 8.98 1.21 5.00
N ILE A 72 7.66 1.08 4.97
CA ILE A 72 6.74 1.44 6.06
C ILE A 72 6.09 0.17 6.60
N LEU A 73 6.19 0.00 7.92
CA LEU A 73 5.46 -0.99 8.68
C LEU A 73 4.27 -0.30 9.35
N ILE A 74 3.05 -0.77 9.08
CA ILE A 74 1.83 -0.32 9.76
C ILE A 74 1.20 -1.53 10.44
N TYR A 75 0.85 -1.43 11.71
CA TYR A 75 0.26 -2.55 12.46
C TYR A 75 -0.87 -2.09 13.36
N THR A 76 -1.78 -2.99 13.74
CA THR A 76 -2.84 -2.66 14.70
C THR A 76 -2.30 -2.60 16.12
N LEU A 77 -2.70 -1.60 16.93
CA LEU A 77 -2.33 -1.56 18.35
C LEU A 77 -3.07 -2.60 19.18
N GLU A 78 -4.29 -2.94 18.78
CA GLU A 78 -5.14 -3.95 19.42
C GLU A 78 -5.70 -4.92 18.37
N ASP A 79 -6.06 -6.12 18.82
CA ASP A 79 -6.68 -7.18 18.01
C ASP A 79 -8.21 -6.97 17.96
N THR A 80 -8.64 -5.95 17.22
CA THR A 80 -10.06 -5.58 17.07
C THR A 80 -10.41 -5.33 15.62
N ASP A 81 -11.67 -5.63 15.25
CA ASP A 81 -12.20 -5.33 13.91
C ASP A 81 -12.06 -3.85 13.56
N GLU A 82 -12.20 -2.96 14.54
CA GLU A 82 -12.04 -1.52 14.35
C GLU A 82 -10.61 -1.16 13.94
N ASN A 83 -9.60 -1.71 14.60
CA ASN A 83 -8.20 -1.44 14.26
C ASN A 83 -7.82 -2.10 12.93
N VAL A 84 -8.34 -3.29 12.62
CA VAL A 84 -8.12 -3.92 11.31
C VAL A 84 -8.76 -3.09 10.19
N ARG A 85 -9.98 -2.58 10.38
CA ARG A 85 -10.62 -1.65 9.44
C ARG A 85 -9.85 -0.33 9.33
N ALA A 86 -9.32 0.19 10.43
CA ALA A 86 -8.45 1.36 10.41
C ALA A 86 -7.22 1.10 9.54
N LEU A 87 -6.56 -0.06 9.71
CA LEU A 87 -5.40 -0.47 8.91
C LEU A 87 -5.75 -0.53 7.41
N THR A 88 -6.79 -1.26 7.02
CA THR A 88 -7.12 -1.44 5.60
C THR A 88 -7.57 -0.14 4.93
N SER A 89 -8.34 0.69 5.62
CA SER A 89 -8.72 2.01 5.12
C SER A 89 -7.53 2.96 5.01
N SER A 90 -6.60 2.96 5.97
CA SER A 90 -5.36 3.73 5.88
C SER A 90 -4.48 3.27 4.74
N LEU A 91 -4.35 1.96 4.52
CA LEU A 91 -3.64 1.45 3.33
C LEU A 91 -4.32 1.90 2.03
N GLY A 92 -5.65 1.95 2.00
CA GLY A 92 -6.42 2.45 0.86
C GLY A 92 -6.05 3.90 0.51
N TRP A 93 -6.01 4.79 1.51
CA TRP A 93 -5.58 6.19 1.33
C TRP A 93 -4.10 6.32 0.97
N LEU A 94 -3.23 5.58 1.65
CA LEU A 94 -1.78 5.63 1.39
C LEU A 94 -1.45 5.18 -0.04
N LEU A 95 -2.02 4.06 -0.48
CA LEU A 95 -1.88 3.59 -1.86
C LEU A 95 -2.48 4.60 -2.84
N PHE A 96 -3.63 5.18 -2.52
CA PHE A 96 -4.26 6.20 -3.38
C PHE A 96 -3.36 7.44 -3.58
N GLU A 97 -2.86 8.04 -2.50
CA GLU A 97 -2.03 9.25 -2.55
C GLU A 97 -0.67 9.01 -3.21
N THR A 98 -0.12 7.82 -3.07
CA THR A 98 1.12 7.42 -3.74
C THR A 98 0.91 7.11 -5.23
N MET A 99 -0.32 6.95 -5.71
CA MET A 99 -0.61 6.93 -7.15
C MET A 99 -0.59 8.33 -7.78
N LEU A 100 -0.69 9.40 -6.99
CA LEU A 100 -0.63 10.79 -7.48
C LEU A 100 0.81 11.21 -7.82
N GLU A 101 1.80 10.52 -7.25
CA GLU A 101 3.22 10.84 -7.39
C GLU A 101 4.01 9.61 -7.88
N VAL A 102 4.51 9.68 -9.12
CA VAL A 102 5.06 8.53 -9.87
C VAL A 102 6.12 7.76 -9.11
N ASP A 103 7.01 8.49 -8.43
CA ASP A 103 8.23 7.95 -7.82
C ASP A 103 7.99 7.42 -6.39
N THR A 104 6.74 7.42 -5.92
CA THR A 104 6.39 6.97 -4.55
C THR A 104 5.41 5.80 -4.54
N ARG A 105 5.16 5.19 -5.69
CA ARG A 105 4.23 4.06 -5.83
C ARG A 105 4.61 2.91 -4.90
N LEU A 106 3.65 2.48 -4.10
CA LEU A 106 3.86 1.45 -3.10
C LEU A 106 3.33 0.09 -3.53
N ARG A 107 3.99 -0.93 -3.01
CA ARG A 107 3.46 -2.29 -2.96
C ARG A 107 3.35 -2.70 -1.51
N CYS A 108 2.22 -3.28 -1.13
CA CYS A 108 1.92 -3.66 0.24
C CYS A 108 1.48 -5.12 0.35
N GLY A 109 1.93 -5.80 1.40
CA GLY A 109 1.43 -7.11 1.83
C GLY A 109 0.91 -7.01 3.25
N VAL A 110 -0.26 -7.61 3.52
CA VAL A 110 -0.90 -7.58 4.84
C VAL A 110 -1.05 -9.00 5.37
N SER A 111 -0.55 -9.26 6.58
CA SER A 111 -0.76 -10.53 7.30
C SER A 111 -1.31 -10.30 8.70
N TYR A 112 -1.67 -11.38 9.39
CA TYR A 112 -2.24 -11.38 10.73
C TYR A 112 -1.68 -12.54 11.55
N GLY A 113 -1.30 -12.28 12.79
CA GLY A 113 -0.81 -13.32 13.69
C GLY A 113 -0.13 -12.78 14.94
N GLU A 114 0.49 -13.67 15.71
CA GLU A 114 1.24 -13.31 16.91
C GLU A 114 2.53 -12.56 16.54
N ALA A 115 2.75 -11.41 17.19
CA ALA A 115 3.97 -10.65 17.07
C ALA A 115 4.39 -10.06 18.42
N PHE A 116 5.69 -9.82 18.55
CA PHE A 116 6.29 -9.00 19.59
C PHE A 116 6.64 -7.64 18.98
N ILE A 117 6.05 -6.59 19.53
CA ILE A 117 6.24 -5.21 19.08
C ILE A 117 6.66 -4.36 20.27
N ASP A 118 7.88 -3.85 20.20
CA ASP A 118 8.43 -2.85 21.10
C ASP A 118 8.87 -1.64 20.26
N ALA A 119 7.93 -0.71 20.07
CA ALA A 119 8.12 0.46 19.21
C ALA A 119 9.08 1.50 19.79
N GLU A 120 9.29 1.50 21.11
CA GLU A 120 10.23 2.40 21.78
C GLU A 120 11.67 2.00 21.43
N ASN A 121 11.95 0.70 21.44
CA ASN A 121 13.26 0.16 21.07
C ASN A 121 13.38 -0.23 19.59
N SER A 122 12.32 0.00 18.79
CA SER A 122 12.25 -0.36 17.37
C SER A 122 12.47 -1.85 17.10
N ILE A 123 11.92 -2.71 17.97
CA ILE A 123 12.01 -4.17 17.85
C ILE A 123 10.64 -4.70 17.39
N TYR A 124 10.63 -5.36 16.24
CA TYR A 124 9.42 -5.94 15.65
C TYR A 124 9.73 -7.35 15.16
N VAL A 125 9.08 -8.36 15.74
CA VAL A 125 9.36 -9.77 15.45
C VAL A 125 8.07 -10.56 15.44
N GLY A 126 7.86 -11.37 14.40
CA GLY A 126 6.68 -12.24 14.32
C GLY A 126 6.51 -12.85 12.94
N GLN A 127 5.82 -13.98 12.89
CA GLN A 127 5.41 -14.62 11.65
C GLN A 127 4.65 -13.69 10.68
N PRO A 128 3.67 -12.86 11.12
CA PRO A 128 2.97 -11.97 10.22
C PRO A 128 3.86 -10.95 9.52
N LEU A 129 4.99 -10.52 10.11
CA LEU A 129 5.94 -9.62 9.43
C LEU A 129 6.59 -10.32 8.24
N ILE A 130 6.99 -11.57 8.42
CA ILE A 130 7.64 -12.39 7.38
C ILE A 130 6.66 -12.63 6.23
N GLU A 131 5.41 -12.96 6.54
CA GLU A 131 4.39 -13.26 5.55
C GLU A 131 3.94 -12.01 4.80
N ALA A 132 3.74 -10.89 5.50
CA ALA A 132 3.44 -9.59 4.90
C ALA A 132 4.56 -9.18 3.92
N HIS A 133 5.83 -9.29 4.34
CA HIS A 133 6.97 -9.01 3.48
C HIS A 133 7.06 -9.95 2.27
N ARG A 134 6.85 -11.26 2.46
CA ARG A 134 6.86 -12.23 1.34
C ARG A 134 5.75 -11.95 0.34
N LEU A 135 4.54 -11.62 0.80
CA LEU A 135 3.42 -11.28 -0.06
C LEU A 135 3.64 -9.94 -0.77
N GLU A 136 4.18 -8.94 -0.10
CA GLU A 136 4.61 -7.69 -0.72
C GLU A 136 5.60 -8.00 -1.85
N GLN A 137 6.65 -8.77 -1.59
CA GLN A 137 7.69 -9.07 -2.56
C GLN A 137 7.23 -9.88 -3.78
N SER A 138 6.27 -10.78 -3.62
CA SER A 138 5.80 -11.68 -4.69
C SER A 138 4.86 -11.03 -5.71
N GLN A 139 4.21 -9.93 -5.35
CA GLN A 139 3.26 -9.20 -6.19
C GLN A 139 3.94 -8.49 -7.38
N GLU A 140 3.27 -8.43 -8.52
CA GLU A 140 3.75 -7.82 -9.78
C GLU A 140 2.95 -6.57 -10.17
N TRP A 141 2.68 -5.68 -9.22
CA TRP A 141 1.90 -4.46 -9.42
C TRP A 141 2.11 -3.47 -8.27
N SER A 142 1.62 -2.25 -8.44
CA SER A 142 1.49 -1.25 -7.38
C SER A 142 0.10 -1.40 -6.74
N GLY A 143 0.04 -1.71 -5.45
CA GLY A 143 -1.19 -2.12 -4.80
C GLY A 143 -0.96 -2.84 -3.48
N GLY A 144 -2.03 -3.38 -2.90
CA GLY A 144 -1.97 -4.11 -1.64
C GLY A 144 -2.77 -5.40 -1.68
N ALA A 145 -2.23 -6.48 -1.11
CA ALA A 145 -2.90 -7.77 -1.01
C ALA A 145 -2.84 -8.33 0.42
N LEU A 146 -3.84 -9.13 0.78
CA LEU A 146 -3.96 -9.78 2.08
C LEU A 146 -3.54 -11.25 1.99
N THR A 147 -2.85 -11.75 3.02
CA THR A 147 -2.63 -13.18 3.22
C THR A 147 -3.93 -13.88 3.62
N ARG A 148 -3.92 -15.22 3.57
CA ARG A 148 -5.08 -16.01 3.93
C ARG A 148 -5.48 -15.80 5.39
N GLU A 149 -4.50 -15.70 6.27
CA GLU A 149 -4.67 -15.61 7.73
C GLU A 149 -5.44 -14.35 8.11
N VAL A 150 -5.10 -13.20 7.52
CA VAL A 150 -5.84 -11.96 7.76
C VAL A 150 -7.22 -12.01 7.10
N VAL A 151 -7.37 -12.58 5.90
CA VAL A 151 -8.68 -12.75 5.27
C VAL A 151 -9.60 -13.58 6.14
N GLU A 152 -9.12 -14.69 6.72
CA GLU A 152 -9.91 -15.57 7.58
C GLU A 152 -10.34 -14.89 8.89
N HIS A 153 -9.52 -13.97 9.40
CA HIS A 153 -9.82 -13.17 10.59
C HIS A 153 -10.91 -12.11 10.36
N LEU A 154 -11.13 -11.65 9.12
CA LEU A 154 -12.14 -10.64 8.81
C LEU A 154 -13.58 -11.15 9.01
N PRO A 155 -14.53 -10.24 9.35
CA PRO A 155 -15.95 -10.56 9.37
C PRO A 155 -16.45 -11.14 8.04
N ALA A 156 -17.38 -12.09 8.09
CA ALA A 156 -17.82 -12.86 6.92
C ALA A 156 -18.31 -11.99 5.73
N ASP A 157 -19.04 -10.93 6.02
CA ASP A 157 -19.56 -10.01 5.01
C ASP A 157 -18.46 -9.11 4.40
N VAL A 158 -17.38 -8.82 5.14
CA VAL A 158 -16.18 -8.14 4.60
C VAL A 158 -15.48 -9.07 3.61
N ARG A 159 -15.32 -10.36 3.96
CA ARG A 159 -14.73 -11.37 3.07
C ARG A 159 -15.51 -11.53 1.76
N ALA A 160 -16.83 -11.34 1.82
CA ALA A 160 -17.70 -11.34 0.65
C ALA A 160 -17.66 -10.03 -0.17
N GLY A 161 -16.85 -9.03 0.21
CA GLY A 161 -16.71 -7.76 -0.49
C GLY A 161 -17.93 -6.82 -0.37
N LYS A 162 -18.78 -7.01 0.66
CA LYS A 162 -20.03 -6.23 0.80
C LYS A 162 -19.84 -4.87 1.46
N TYR A 163 -18.78 -4.69 2.25
CA TYR A 163 -18.54 -3.47 3.01
C TYR A 163 -17.48 -2.57 2.37
N ARG A 164 -17.92 -1.43 1.83
CA ARG A 164 -17.03 -0.48 1.16
C ARG A 164 -16.08 0.25 2.12
N ASP A 165 -16.49 0.45 3.37
CA ASP A 165 -15.72 1.15 4.41
C ASP A 165 -14.48 0.38 4.88
N TRP A 166 -14.35 -0.90 4.48
CA TRP A 166 -13.16 -1.70 4.74
C TRP A 166 -12.07 -1.56 3.68
N PHE A 167 -12.34 -0.89 2.55
CA PHE A 167 -11.36 -0.71 1.48
C PHE A 167 -10.77 -2.03 0.97
N LEU A 168 -11.59 -3.08 0.90
CA LEU A 168 -11.18 -4.39 0.38
C LEU A 168 -12.06 -4.81 -0.79
N VAL A 169 -11.49 -5.54 -1.73
CA VAL A 169 -12.19 -6.10 -2.88
C VAL A 169 -11.61 -7.47 -3.24
N PRO A 170 -12.43 -8.49 -3.54
CA PRO A 170 -11.94 -9.74 -4.12
C PRO A 170 -11.23 -9.46 -5.45
N TYR A 171 -10.01 -9.95 -5.60
CA TYR A 171 -9.19 -9.71 -6.79
C TYR A 171 -8.19 -10.85 -7.04
N SER A 172 -7.92 -11.09 -8.32
CA SER A 172 -6.89 -12.01 -8.80
C SER A 172 -5.57 -11.25 -8.87
N VAL A 173 -4.81 -11.25 -7.77
CA VAL A 173 -3.59 -10.46 -7.62
C VAL A 173 -2.46 -11.08 -8.47
N PRO A 174 -1.84 -10.33 -9.40
CA PRO A 174 -0.76 -10.86 -10.24
C PRO A 174 0.54 -11.02 -9.44
N LEU A 175 1.21 -12.15 -9.65
CA LEU A 175 2.48 -12.51 -9.02
C LEU A 175 3.60 -12.57 -10.06
N LYS A 176 4.84 -12.32 -9.63
CA LYS A 176 6.05 -12.30 -10.48
C LYS A 176 6.39 -13.64 -11.13
N ASP A 177 5.80 -14.75 -10.67
CA ASP A 177 5.98 -16.07 -11.29
C ASP A 177 4.95 -16.34 -12.42
N GLY A 178 4.20 -15.32 -12.82
CA GLY A 178 3.16 -15.38 -13.84
C GLY A 178 1.85 -16.00 -13.36
N LYS A 179 1.74 -16.38 -12.09
CA LYS A 179 0.49 -16.87 -11.49
C LYS A 179 -0.32 -15.71 -10.92
N THR A 180 -1.53 -16.03 -10.50
CA THR A 180 -2.37 -15.13 -9.71
C THR A 180 -2.70 -15.72 -8.34
N LEU A 181 -2.93 -14.84 -7.37
CA LEU A 181 -3.44 -15.16 -6.04
C LEU A 181 -4.86 -14.62 -5.91
N GLU A 182 -5.84 -15.52 -5.77
CA GLU A 182 -7.21 -15.14 -5.42
C GLU A 182 -7.27 -14.76 -3.93
N THR A 183 -7.42 -13.47 -3.66
CA THR A 183 -7.48 -12.94 -2.29
C THR A 183 -8.26 -11.62 -2.25
N LEU A 184 -8.29 -10.96 -1.09
CA LEU A 184 -8.71 -9.58 -0.98
C LEU A 184 -7.54 -8.64 -1.27
N ALA A 185 -7.75 -7.70 -2.18
CA ALA A 185 -6.85 -6.60 -2.44
C ALA A 185 -7.35 -5.32 -1.76
N VAL A 186 -6.42 -4.43 -1.41
CA VAL A 186 -6.73 -3.10 -0.89
C VAL A 186 -7.27 -2.22 -2.02
N ASN A 187 -8.51 -1.79 -1.87
CA ASN A 187 -9.22 -0.98 -2.85
C ASN A 187 -8.90 0.51 -2.68
N TRP A 188 -7.73 0.90 -3.18
CA TRP A 188 -7.28 2.29 -3.22
C TRP A 188 -8.09 3.17 -4.17
N THR A 189 -8.90 2.60 -5.06
CA THR A 189 -9.72 3.37 -6.02
C THR A 189 -10.90 4.11 -5.36
N ILE A 190 -11.22 3.78 -4.10
CA ILE A 190 -12.26 4.44 -3.30
C ILE A 190 -11.84 5.86 -2.89
N GLY A 191 -10.53 6.14 -2.79
CA GLY A 191 -9.94 7.31 -2.14
C GLY A 191 -10.49 8.68 -2.56
N ALA A 192 -10.64 9.01 -3.85
CA ALA A 192 -11.11 10.36 -4.20
C ALA A 192 -11.67 10.55 -5.63
N HIS A 193 -12.26 9.54 -6.26
CA HIS A 193 -12.89 9.74 -7.58
C HIS A 193 -14.13 10.67 -7.55
N ARG A 194 -14.62 11.07 -6.37
CA ARG A 194 -15.81 11.92 -6.26
C ARG A 194 -15.52 13.42 -6.40
N ASP A 195 -14.33 13.87 -5.96
CA ASP A 195 -14.01 15.29 -5.79
C ASP A 195 -12.70 15.71 -6.49
N LEU A 196 -11.87 14.74 -6.89
CA LEU A 196 -10.68 14.98 -7.71
C LEU A 196 -10.89 14.25 -9.03
N GLU A 197 -10.87 14.97 -10.16
CA GLU A 197 -10.53 14.32 -11.43
C GLU A 197 -9.22 13.60 -11.14
N LEU A 198 -9.23 12.27 -11.27
CA LEU A 198 -8.06 11.45 -11.07
C LEU A 198 -7.45 11.17 -12.43
N PRO A 199 -6.56 12.04 -12.89
CA PRO A 199 -5.94 11.87 -14.17
C PRO A 199 -5.08 10.62 -14.24
N TRP A 200 -4.73 9.91 -13.15
CA TRP A 200 -3.71 8.84 -13.18
C TRP A 200 -3.83 7.85 -14.36
N SER A 201 -5.04 7.40 -14.74
CA SER A 201 -5.25 6.52 -15.90
C SER A 201 -5.30 7.23 -17.26
N GLN A 202 -5.50 8.56 -17.24
CA GLN A 202 -5.51 9.47 -18.38
C GLN A 202 -4.16 10.21 -18.58
N THR A 203 -3.31 10.37 -17.56
CA THR A 203 -2.05 11.13 -17.57
C THR A 203 -0.81 10.26 -17.50
N HIS A 204 -0.89 9.02 -17.05
CA HIS A 204 0.19 8.07 -17.29
C HIS A 204 0.00 7.43 -18.65
N ALA A 205 0.73 7.98 -19.63
CA ALA A 205 0.83 7.39 -20.95
C ALA A 205 1.19 5.91 -20.84
N THR A 206 0.52 5.08 -21.63
CA THR A 206 0.93 3.68 -21.81
C THR A 206 2.40 3.64 -22.18
N PRO A 207 3.24 2.81 -21.52
CA PRO A 207 4.64 2.67 -21.89
C PRO A 207 4.75 2.37 -23.39
N PRO A 208 5.62 3.10 -24.12
CA PRO A 208 5.72 2.97 -25.56
C PRO A 208 6.30 1.59 -25.92
N LYS A 209 6.11 1.15 -27.16
CA LYS A 209 6.45 -0.22 -27.61
C LYS A 209 7.92 -0.56 -27.35
N GLU A 210 8.79 0.42 -27.50
CA GLU A 210 10.23 0.31 -27.30
C GLU A 210 10.59 -0.08 -25.84
N GLU A 211 9.79 0.36 -24.85
CA GLU A 211 10.00 -0.04 -23.45
C GLU A 211 9.58 -1.50 -23.18
N TRP A 212 8.58 -2.01 -23.89
CA TRP A 212 8.17 -3.41 -23.81
C TRP A 212 9.20 -4.36 -24.46
N GLU A 213 9.88 -3.89 -25.49
CA GLU A 213 10.94 -4.63 -26.18
C GLU A 213 12.28 -4.60 -25.41
N ASN A 214 12.44 -3.67 -24.46
CA ASN A 214 13.60 -3.60 -23.59
C ASN A 214 13.46 -4.54 -22.39
N GLU A 215 14.23 -5.63 -22.38
CA GLU A 215 14.23 -6.63 -21.30
C GLU A 215 14.45 -6.04 -19.90
N LYS A 216 15.19 -4.92 -19.78
CA LYS A 216 15.44 -4.26 -18.49
C LYS A 216 14.29 -3.39 -17.99
N ARG A 217 13.33 -3.07 -18.85
CA ARG A 217 12.17 -2.20 -18.55
C ARG A 217 10.85 -2.95 -18.57
N ARG A 218 10.86 -4.18 -19.08
CA ARG A 218 9.68 -5.02 -19.22
C ARG A 218 8.95 -5.26 -17.90
N ASP A 219 9.67 -5.45 -16.81
CA ASP A 219 9.08 -5.66 -15.48
C ASP A 219 8.33 -4.41 -14.98
N ILE A 220 8.82 -3.21 -15.30
CA ILE A 220 8.16 -1.93 -15.02
C ILE A 220 6.87 -1.82 -15.84
N CYS A 221 6.93 -2.17 -17.13
CA CYS A 221 5.77 -2.18 -18.01
C CYS A 221 4.68 -3.16 -17.54
N GLU A 222 5.07 -4.36 -17.10
CA GLU A 222 4.15 -5.38 -16.54
C GLU A 222 3.49 -4.89 -15.25
N LYS A 223 4.26 -4.33 -14.31
CA LYS A 223 3.70 -3.68 -13.10
C LYS A 223 2.73 -2.55 -13.43
N TRP A 224 3.06 -1.71 -14.40
CA TRP A 224 2.21 -0.62 -14.86
C TRP A 224 0.88 -1.17 -15.41
N GLN A 225 0.95 -2.16 -16.30
CA GLN A 225 -0.23 -2.78 -16.91
C GLN A 225 -1.12 -3.42 -15.85
N ASN A 226 -0.53 -4.19 -14.94
CA ASN A 226 -1.25 -4.86 -13.87
C ASN A 226 -1.95 -3.86 -12.92
N THR A 227 -1.28 -2.74 -12.60
CA THR A 227 -1.85 -1.65 -11.79
C THR A 227 -3.02 -0.98 -12.51
N LYS A 228 -2.88 -0.69 -13.81
CA LYS A 228 -3.95 -0.13 -14.64
C LYS A 228 -5.16 -1.08 -14.73
N LEU A 229 -4.92 -2.37 -14.95
CA LEU A 229 -5.98 -3.38 -14.99
C LEU A 229 -6.77 -3.45 -13.68
N PHE A 230 -6.11 -3.35 -12.53
CA PHE A 230 -6.82 -3.25 -11.25
C PHE A 230 -7.70 -2.00 -11.21
N HIS A 231 -7.16 -0.84 -11.58
CA HIS A 231 -7.92 0.42 -11.57
C HIS A 231 -9.16 0.36 -12.45
N GLU A 232 -9.01 -0.05 -13.72
CA GLU A 232 -10.12 -0.18 -14.67
C GLU A 232 -11.17 -1.19 -14.19
N ARG A 233 -10.72 -2.29 -13.58
CA ARG A 233 -11.62 -3.32 -13.05
C ARG A 233 -12.28 -2.90 -11.77
N VAL A 234 -11.69 -2.10 -10.89
CA VAL A 234 -12.23 -1.90 -9.54
C VAL A 234 -12.89 -0.53 -9.38
N CYS A 235 -12.41 0.48 -10.09
CA CYS A 235 -12.93 1.84 -10.00
C CYS A 235 -14.35 1.93 -10.56
N LYS A 236 -15.29 2.30 -9.71
CA LYS A 236 -16.71 2.44 -10.09
C LYS A 236 -17.00 3.64 -11.00
N PHE A 237 -16.09 4.61 -11.03
CA PHE A 237 -16.24 5.85 -11.78
C PHE A 237 -15.60 5.78 -13.17
N CYS A 238 -14.57 4.94 -13.34
CA CYS A 238 -13.90 4.72 -14.62
C CYS A 238 -14.42 3.49 -15.39
N ARG A 239 -15.23 2.63 -14.75
CA ARG A 239 -15.95 1.55 -15.44
C ARG A 239 -16.98 2.18 -16.39
N HIS A 240 -16.66 2.20 -17.67
CA HIS A 240 -17.60 2.46 -18.76
C HIS A 240 -18.17 1.14 -19.29
#